data_AF-E6UBB9-F1
#
_entry.id   AF-E6UBB9-F1
#
_cell.length_a   1.000
_cell.length_b   1.000
_cell.length_c   1.000
_cell.angle_alpha   90.00
_cell.angle_beta   90.00
_cell.angle_gamma   90.00
#
_symmetry.space_group_name_H-M   'P 1'
#
loop_
_entity.id
_entity.type
_entity.pdbx_description
1 polymer ?
#
loop_
_entity_poly.entity_id
_entity_poly.type
_entity_poly.pdbx_seq_one_letter_code
_entity_poly.pdbx_strand_id
1 'polypeptide(L)'
;MKKVVSIFAGMAMAGIMSAFAVYADDVELAPKHALIQENNAVYTVESSELAASRFTEDTEITVVCDGVAGDVSPVKLVLDYWDYNEITEFEAGSPAWVEVEASSYKDGSAVFTYADIVKALGKNELSTVYAIDVASETTDIVCSGFNATNVISAEDAEENDLRTTVRIHARRPRQTSGWGQSMTITVDQFDISNMDMDSKIIAQYECDMEKDNPNSPVEFILQSTDDQISPKAKSGIVWAKVPPIIFTDKYAEFDYLDMADAYGTEDFSYVTIIHVGDTDKTPITCTDVYALNVKMKVPVVPEEPEDSSVAEEAEEITASEDSVKPVESKAPAADTKDSSSAAEENTGKKNIVLIVVGIVGGIIVAGLAIFLILGRKSRETYDVNKHRFVKK
;
A
#
# COMPACT_ATOMS: atom_id res chain seq x y z
N MET A 1 -6.13 38.68 -58.07
CA MET A 1 -5.22 39.28 -57.06
C MET A 1 -5.09 38.25 -55.94
N LYS A 2 -3.89 37.81 -55.54
CA LYS A 2 -3.04 38.40 -54.47
C LYS A 2 -3.83 38.56 -53.14
N LYS A 3 -3.43 37.98 -52.01
CA LYS A 3 -2.13 37.32 -51.64
C LYS A 3 -2.31 35.99 -50.89
N VAL A 4 -1.26 35.18 -50.93
CA VAL A 4 -0.91 34.14 -49.93
C VAL A 4 -0.26 34.81 -48.71
N VAL A 5 -0.50 34.30 -47.51
CA VAL A 5 0.45 34.36 -46.38
C VAL A 5 0.42 33.01 -45.67
N SER A 6 1.58 32.35 -45.59
CA SER A 6 1.88 31.36 -44.56
C SER A 6 2.89 31.97 -43.58
N ILE A 7 2.82 31.62 -42.30
CA ILE A 7 3.90 31.85 -41.35
C ILE A 7 4.09 30.56 -40.56
N PHE A 8 5.34 30.08 -40.52
CA PHE A 8 5.77 29.03 -39.60
C PHE A 8 6.03 29.64 -38.22
N ALA A 9 5.42 29.06 -37.19
CA ALA A 9 5.94 29.03 -35.83
C ALA A 9 5.54 27.65 -35.26
N GLY A 10 6.44 26.73 -34.95
CA GLY A 10 7.90 26.86 -34.83
C GLY A 10 8.35 27.07 -33.38
N MET A 11 7.63 26.48 -32.42
CA MET A 11 8.08 26.33 -31.04
C MET A 11 8.09 24.85 -30.69
N ALA A 12 9.26 24.22 -30.77
CA ALA A 12 9.45 22.89 -30.24
C ALA A 12 9.50 22.99 -28.72
N MET A 13 8.39 22.67 -28.04
CA MET A 13 8.51 22.17 -26.68
C MET A 13 9.09 20.76 -26.77
N ALA A 14 10.42 20.70 -26.79
CA ALA A 14 11.14 19.56 -26.25
C ALA A 14 10.86 19.55 -24.74
N GLY A 15 9.67 19.05 -24.38
CA GLY A 15 9.37 18.68 -23.01
C GLY A 15 10.43 17.66 -22.62
N ILE A 16 11.27 18.04 -21.66
CA ILE A 16 12.25 17.14 -21.09
C ILE A 16 11.43 16.06 -20.39
N MET A 17 11.31 14.90 -21.04
CA MET A 17 11.12 13.67 -20.28
C MET A 17 12.38 13.53 -19.45
N SER A 18 12.33 14.06 -18.22
CA SER A 18 13.17 13.55 -17.16
C SER A 18 12.82 12.08 -17.09
N ALA A 19 13.72 11.22 -17.56
CA ALA A 19 13.78 9.88 -17.04
C ALA A 19 14.16 10.06 -15.58
N PHE A 20 13.15 10.13 -14.71
CA PHE A 20 13.35 9.97 -13.29
C PHE A 20 14.04 8.62 -13.15
N ALA A 21 15.29 8.66 -12.69
CA ALA A 21 15.98 7.45 -12.30
C ALA A 21 15.30 7.03 -11.00
N VAL A 22 14.27 6.19 -11.13
CA VAL A 22 13.66 5.49 -10.01
C VAL A 22 14.79 4.79 -9.29
N TYR A 23 15.02 5.17 -8.03
CA TYR A 23 16.04 4.53 -7.21
C TYR A 23 15.49 3.19 -6.76
N ALA A 24 16.04 2.15 -7.38
CA ALA A 24 15.70 0.77 -7.11
C ALA A 24 16.49 0.30 -5.87
N ASP A 25 15.76 0.04 -4.79
CA ASP A 25 16.25 -0.47 -3.52
C ASP A 25 16.10 -1.99 -3.43
N ASP A 26 16.81 -2.59 -2.47
CA ASP A 26 16.58 -3.95 -1.99
C ASP A 26 15.99 -3.90 -0.57
N VAL A 27 14.99 -4.72 -0.28
CA VAL A 27 14.29 -4.79 1.02
C VAL A 27 14.47 -6.17 1.64
N GLU A 28 15.39 -6.26 2.60
CA GLU A 28 15.64 -7.44 3.43
C GLU A 28 14.78 -7.41 4.71
N LEU A 29 13.97 -8.45 4.91
CA LEU A 29 13.11 -8.64 6.09
C LEU A 29 13.52 -9.91 6.84
N ALA A 30 13.71 -9.78 8.15
CA ALA A 30 14.11 -10.87 9.04
C ALA A 30 12.87 -11.51 9.72
N PRO A 31 12.51 -12.77 9.43
CA PRO A 31 11.30 -13.40 9.97
C PRO A 31 11.32 -13.54 11.51
N LYS A 32 10.48 -12.76 12.20
CA LYS A 32 10.41 -12.73 13.68
C LYS A 32 9.52 -13.84 14.22
N HIS A 33 10.09 -15.05 14.30
CA HIS A 33 9.45 -16.30 14.75
C HIS A 33 8.29 -16.77 13.86
N ALA A 34 8.58 -17.77 13.02
CA ALA A 34 7.56 -18.50 12.27
C ALA A 34 6.51 -19.11 13.23
N LEU A 35 5.27 -18.62 13.14
CA LEU A 35 4.08 -19.24 13.68
C LEU A 35 3.21 -19.57 12.46
N ILE A 36 2.73 -20.82 12.37
CA ILE A 36 1.85 -21.21 11.27
C ILE A 36 0.50 -20.50 11.47
N GLN A 37 0.17 -19.59 10.56
CA GLN A 37 -1.05 -18.78 10.59
C GLN A 37 -2.17 -19.44 9.75
N GLU A 38 -3.16 -18.65 9.33
CA GLU A 38 -4.10 -19.05 8.29
C GLU A 38 -3.36 -19.30 6.96
N ASN A 39 -4.02 -19.92 5.98
CA ASN A 39 -3.43 -20.33 4.69
C ASN A 39 -2.16 -21.23 4.76
N ASN A 40 -1.76 -21.70 5.94
CA ASN A 40 -0.46 -22.34 6.23
C ASN A 40 0.75 -21.40 6.01
N ALA A 41 0.56 -20.10 6.21
CA ALA A 41 1.66 -19.13 6.17
C ALA A 41 2.65 -19.40 7.31
N VAL A 42 3.94 -19.53 6.97
CA VAL A 42 5.06 -19.65 7.92
C VAL A 42 5.74 -18.30 8.20
N TYR A 43 5.51 -17.31 7.34
CA TYR A 43 5.87 -15.90 7.53
C TYR A 43 4.92 -15.02 6.71
N THR A 44 4.65 -13.81 7.18
CA THR A 44 3.76 -12.82 6.56
C THR A 44 4.50 -11.50 6.46
N VAL A 45 4.41 -10.86 5.30
CA VAL A 45 4.88 -9.48 5.06
C VAL A 45 3.67 -8.59 4.83
N GLU A 46 3.42 -7.64 5.73
CA GLU A 46 2.30 -6.70 5.59
C GLU A 46 2.65 -5.57 4.60
N SER A 47 1.66 -4.94 3.95
CA SER A 47 1.91 -3.85 2.99
C SER A 47 2.55 -2.59 3.58
N SER A 48 2.59 -2.46 4.91
CA SER A 48 3.35 -1.45 5.65
C SER A 48 4.84 -1.77 5.80
N GLU A 49 5.25 -3.03 5.66
CA GLU A 49 6.65 -3.46 5.54
C GLU A 49 7.10 -3.43 4.08
N LEU A 50 6.27 -3.98 3.17
CA LEU A 50 6.53 -3.99 1.73
C LEU A 50 5.23 -4.08 0.91
N ALA A 51 4.70 -2.93 0.49
CA ALA A 51 3.60 -2.88 -0.48
C ALA A 51 4.05 -3.40 -1.86
N ALA A 52 3.28 -4.33 -2.44
CA ALA A 52 3.58 -4.91 -3.75
C ALA A 52 3.53 -3.88 -4.90
N SER A 53 2.85 -2.73 -4.70
CA SER A 53 2.86 -1.61 -5.66
C SER A 53 4.23 -0.94 -5.82
N ARG A 54 5.21 -1.25 -4.96
CA ARG A 54 6.63 -0.86 -5.14
C ARG A 54 7.39 -1.76 -6.12
N PHE A 55 6.81 -2.87 -6.62
CA PHE A 55 7.54 -3.80 -7.48
C PHE A 55 7.72 -3.28 -8.91
N THR A 56 8.92 -3.48 -9.48
CA THR A 56 9.27 -3.10 -10.85
C THR A 56 9.31 -4.32 -11.78
N GLU A 57 9.45 -4.09 -13.09
CA GLU A 57 9.61 -5.15 -14.10
C GLU A 57 10.75 -6.14 -13.77
N ASP A 58 11.77 -5.68 -13.06
CA ASP A 58 13.00 -6.41 -12.69
C ASP A 58 12.99 -6.91 -11.22
N THR A 59 11.88 -6.79 -10.48
CA THR A 59 11.80 -7.26 -9.08
C THR A 59 11.83 -8.79 -8.97
N GLU A 60 12.72 -9.29 -8.11
CA GLU A 60 12.77 -10.68 -7.67
C GLU A 60 12.61 -10.77 -6.14
N ILE A 61 11.70 -11.62 -5.67
CA ILE A 61 11.59 -11.98 -4.25
C ILE A 61 12.35 -13.28 -4.04
N THR A 62 13.35 -13.26 -3.16
CA THR A 62 14.08 -14.44 -2.69
C THR A 62 13.64 -14.78 -1.27
N VAL A 63 13.17 -16.01 -1.06
CA VAL A 63 12.79 -16.55 0.25
C VAL A 63 13.75 -17.68 0.60
N VAL A 64 14.47 -17.55 1.72
CA VAL A 64 15.38 -18.59 2.23
C VAL A 64 14.61 -19.52 3.16
N CYS A 65 14.70 -20.83 2.92
CA CYS A 65 13.95 -21.84 3.64
C CYS A 65 14.85 -22.96 4.16
N ASP A 66 14.84 -23.16 5.48
CA ASP A 66 15.51 -24.28 6.11
C ASP A 66 14.64 -25.55 6.01
N GLY A 67 15.27 -26.71 5.80
CA GLY A 67 14.68 -28.03 6.10
C GLY A 67 14.52 -29.01 4.93
N VAL A 68 14.48 -28.56 3.68
CA VAL A 68 14.23 -29.44 2.50
C VAL A 68 15.38 -29.43 1.50
N ALA A 69 15.72 -30.61 0.99
CA ALA A 69 16.69 -30.80 -0.09
C ALA A 69 15.98 -31.33 -1.35
N GLY A 70 16.08 -30.60 -2.45
CA GLY A 70 15.50 -30.96 -3.74
C GLY A 70 15.53 -29.78 -4.74
N ASP A 71 15.03 -30.03 -5.95
CA ASP A 71 14.95 -29.03 -7.04
C ASP A 71 13.55 -28.37 -7.14
N VAL A 72 12.67 -28.59 -6.14
CA VAL A 72 11.28 -28.11 -6.09
C VAL A 72 11.13 -27.29 -4.80
N SER A 73 10.51 -26.12 -4.91
CA SER A 73 10.29 -25.24 -3.75
C SER A 73 9.38 -25.91 -2.70
N PRO A 74 9.73 -25.87 -1.40
CA PRO A 74 8.85 -26.26 -0.32
C PRO A 74 7.85 -25.16 0.07
N VAL A 75 7.98 -23.96 -0.53
CA VAL A 75 7.14 -22.78 -0.26
C VAL A 75 6.58 -22.16 -1.54
N LYS A 76 5.48 -21.45 -1.38
CA LYS A 76 4.89 -20.53 -2.36
C LYS A 76 4.78 -19.15 -1.74
N LEU A 77 4.61 -18.11 -2.57
CA LEU A 77 3.97 -16.90 -2.07
C LEU A 77 2.46 -17.06 -2.19
N VAL A 78 1.72 -16.58 -1.19
CA VAL A 78 0.29 -16.29 -1.29
C VAL A 78 0.17 -14.77 -1.23
N LEU A 79 -0.46 -14.19 -2.24
CA LEU A 79 -0.74 -12.76 -2.30
C LEU A 79 -2.17 -12.58 -1.84
N ASP A 80 -2.38 -11.91 -0.72
CA ASP A 80 -3.70 -11.56 -0.21
C ASP A 80 -4.05 -10.13 -0.65
N TYR A 81 -5.17 -9.97 -1.34
CA TYR A 81 -5.53 -8.75 -2.06
C TYR A 81 -7.03 -8.48 -2.07
N TRP A 82 -7.41 -7.23 -2.39
CA TRP A 82 -8.81 -6.83 -2.53
C TRP A 82 -9.28 -6.97 -3.99
N ASP A 83 -10.16 -7.93 -4.31
CA ASP A 83 -10.66 -8.14 -5.68
C ASP A 83 -11.90 -7.28 -5.98
N TYR A 84 -11.72 -6.23 -6.78
CA TYR A 84 -12.80 -5.38 -7.30
C TYR A 84 -13.61 -6.01 -8.46
N ASN A 85 -13.15 -7.13 -9.03
CA ASN A 85 -13.83 -7.88 -10.08
C ASN A 85 -14.82 -8.90 -9.50
N GLU A 86 -14.64 -9.34 -8.25
CA GLU A 86 -15.60 -10.21 -7.56
C GLU A 86 -16.80 -9.41 -7.04
N ILE A 87 -17.73 -9.08 -7.95
CA ILE A 87 -18.98 -8.40 -7.60
C ILE A 87 -19.91 -9.42 -6.92
N THR A 88 -19.86 -9.48 -5.58
CA THR A 88 -20.68 -10.35 -4.72
C THR A 88 -22.01 -9.69 -4.32
N GLU A 89 -22.57 -9.98 -3.13
CA GLU A 89 -23.66 -9.18 -2.54
C GLU A 89 -23.15 -7.79 -2.03
N PHE A 90 -21.83 -7.54 -2.05
CA PHE A 90 -21.21 -6.27 -1.66
C PHE A 90 -20.51 -5.63 -2.89
N GLU A 91 -20.97 -4.44 -3.31
CA GLU A 91 -20.52 -3.82 -4.57
C GLU A 91 -19.06 -3.32 -4.56
N ALA A 92 -18.40 -3.30 -3.40
CA ALA A 92 -17.00 -2.88 -3.26
C ALA A 92 -15.96 -3.95 -3.65
N GLY A 93 -16.36 -5.22 -3.80
CA GLY A 93 -15.45 -6.37 -3.93
C GLY A 93 -15.29 -7.17 -2.64
N SER A 94 -14.27 -8.04 -2.57
CA SER A 94 -13.97 -8.89 -1.41
C SER A 94 -12.46 -9.05 -1.17
N PRO A 95 -12.02 -9.41 0.06
CA PRO A 95 -10.72 -10.03 0.28
C PRO A 95 -10.62 -11.35 -0.48
N ALA A 96 -9.52 -11.54 -1.21
CA ALA A 96 -9.21 -12.72 -2.01
C ALA A 96 -7.70 -13.03 -1.90
N TRP A 97 -7.29 -14.20 -2.39
CA TRP A 97 -5.88 -14.61 -2.40
C TRP A 97 -5.50 -15.35 -3.69
N VAL A 98 -4.20 -15.39 -4.01
CA VAL A 98 -3.66 -16.20 -5.11
C VAL A 98 -2.26 -16.72 -4.81
N GLU A 99 -2.01 -17.99 -5.14
CA GLU A 99 -0.69 -18.62 -5.05
C GLU A 99 0.23 -18.21 -6.22
N VAL A 100 1.49 -17.92 -5.92
CA VAL A 100 2.60 -17.78 -6.87
C VAL A 100 3.58 -18.93 -6.63
N GLU A 101 3.73 -19.80 -7.63
CA GLU A 101 4.76 -20.84 -7.64
C GLU A 101 6.15 -20.22 -7.84
N ALA A 102 7.18 -20.79 -7.22
CA ALA A 102 8.55 -20.30 -7.36
C ALA A 102 9.07 -20.48 -8.80
N SER A 103 9.56 -19.40 -9.40
CA SER A 103 10.21 -19.38 -10.71
C SER A 103 11.48 -20.27 -10.73
N SER A 104 12.16 -20.39 -9.58
CA SER A 104 13.17 -21.44 -9.34
C SER A 104 13.34 -21.75 -7.84
N TYR A 105 13.91 -22.91 -7.51
CA TYR A 105 14.37 -23.25 -6.16
C TYR A 105 15.77 -23.86 -6.22
N LYS A 106 16.71 -23.36 -5.41
CA LYS A 106 18.10 -23.85 -5.38
C LYS A 106 18.82 -23.47 -4.08
N ASP A 107 19.64 -24.40 -3.57
CA ASP A 107 20.52 -24.22 -2.40
C ASP A 107 19.82 -23.71 -1.12
N GLY A 108 18.51 -23.95 -0.98
CA GLY A 108 17.66 -23.49 0.13
C GLY A 108 16.78 -22.28 -0.20
N SER A 109 17.05 -21.57 -1.30
CA SER A 109 16.33 -20.35 -1.68
C SER A 109 15.29 -20.60 -2.78
N ALA A 110 14.06 -20.12 -2.56
CA ALA A 110 13.01 -19.99 -3.57
C ALA A 110 13.03 -18.58 -4.16
N VAL A 111 12.91 -18.46 -5.48
CA VAL A 111 12.90 -17.17 -6.20
C VAL A 111 11.58 -17.01 -6.94
N PHE A 112 10.92 -15.86 -6.75
CA PHE A 112 9.66 -15.48 -7.37
C PHE A 112 9.85 -14.18 -8.15
N THR A 113 9.61 -14.21 -9.46
CA THR A 113 9.77 -13.01 -10.32
C THR A 113 8.49 -12.16 -10.37
N TYR A 114 8.65 -10.85 -10.59
CA TYR A 114 7.54 -9.94 -10.94
C TYR A 114 6.62 -10.52 -12.02
N ALA A 115 7.20 -11.15 -13.05
CA ALA A 115 6.46 -11.74 -14.17
C ALA A 115 5.52 -12.89 -13.76
N ASP A 116 5.86 -13.68 -12.74
CA ASP A 116 4.97 -14.71 -12.19
C ASP A 116 3.96 -14.12 -11.19
N ILE A 117 4.35 -13.12 -10.41
CA ILE A 117 3.48 -12.37 -9.47
C ILE A 117 2.31 -11.71 -10.22
N VAL A 118 2.57 -10.90 -11.25
CA VAL A 118 1.50 -10.21 -12.00
C VAL A 118 0.67 -11.18 -12.86
N LYS A 119 1.24 -12.32 -13.25
CA LYS A 119 0.54 -13.41 -13.96
C LYS A 119 -0.44 -14.15 -13.04
N ALA A 120 -0.14 -14.26 -11.75
CA ALA A 120 -1.05 -14.80 -10.74
C ALA A 120 -2.19 -13.83 -10.43
N LEU A 121 -1.90 -12.56 -10.15
CA LEU A 121 -2.91 -11.50 -9.91
C LEU A 121 -3.80 -11.25 -11.14
N GLY A 122 -3.25 -11.44 -12.35
CA GLY A 122 -3.97 -11.57 -13.63
C GLY A 122 -4.59 -10.29 -14.18
N LYS A 123 -5.51 -9.68 -13.42
CA LYS A 123 -6.12 -8.37 -13.69
C LYS A 123 -6.10 -7.43 -12.49
N ASN A 124 -5.89 -7.97 -11.29
CA ASN A 124 -5.83 -7.17 -10.07
C ASN A 124 -4.51 -6.40 -10.03
N GLU A 125 -4.56 -5.16 -9.57
CA GLU A 125 -3.39 -4.29 -9.51
C GLU A 125 -2.56 -4.58 -8.25
N LEU A 126 -1.25 -4.37 -8.32
CA LEU A 126 -0.34 -4.57 -7.18
C LEU A 126 -0.68 -3.66 -5.98
N SER A 127 -1.38 -2.55 -6.21
CA SER A 127 -1.96 -1.64 -5.21
C SER A 127 -3.09 -2.28 -4.38
N THR A 128 -3.66 -3.40 -4.83
CA THR A 128 -4.72 -4.13 -4.12
C THR A 128 -4.21 -5.18 -3.13
N VAL A 129 -2.93 -5.59 -3.27
CA VAL A 129 -2.27 -6.54 -2.37
C VAL A 129 -2.02 -5.87 -1.02
N TYR A 130 -2.52 -6.46 0.05
CA TYR A 130 -2.34 -5.96 1.42
C TYR A 130 -1.40 -6.81 2.27
N ALA A 131 -1.18 -8.09 1.90
CA ALA A 131 -0.17 -8.94 2.52
C ALA A 131 0.46 -9.92 1.52
N ILE A 132 1.69 -10.34 1.81
CA ILE A 132 2.44 -11.36 1.08
C ILE A 132 2.84 -12.44 2.09
N ASP A 133 2.11 -13.56 2.06
CA ASP A 133 2.38 -14.74 2.88
C ASP A 133 3.41 -15.66 2.20
N VAL A 134 4.38 -16.16 2.96
CA VAL A 134 5.20 -17.32 2.59
C VAL A 134 4.49 -18.56 3.13
N ALA A 135 3.88 -19.36 2.27
CA ALA A 135 3.08 -20.52 2.66
C ALA A 135 3.78 -21.86 2.35
N SER A 136 3.54 -22.89 3.16
CA SER A 136 3.98 -24.27 2.90
C SER A 136 2.90 -25.30 3.24
N GLU A 137 2.82 -26.37 2.45
CA GLU A 137 2.00 -27.55 2.77
C GLU A 137 2.56 -28.36 3.96
N THR A 138 3.75 -28.03 4.48
CA THR A 138 4.45 -28.79 5.52
C THR A 138 4.83 -27.93 6.73
N THR A 139 4.62 -28.47 7.93
CA THR A 139 4.81 -27.78 9.22
C THR A 139 6.25 -27.54 9.63
N ASP A 140 7.20 -28.14 8.90
CA ASP A 140 8.59 -28.29 9.33
C ASP A 140 9.54 -27.30 8.62
N ILE A 141 8.99 -26.43 7.76
CA ILE A 141 9.74 -25.36 7.08
C ILE A 141 9.88 -24.15 7.99
N VAL A 142 11.10 -23.61 8.04
CA VAL A 142 11.37 -22.28 8.63
C VAL A 142 11.76 -21.33 7.52
N CYS A 143 10.98 -20.27 7.33
CA CYS A 143 11.42 -19.10 6.58
C CYS A 143 12.54 -18.42 7.39
N SER A 144 13.77 -18.47 6.89
CA SER A 144 14.96 -17.94 7.58
C SER A 144 15.44 -16.59 7.01
N GLY A 145 14.87 -16.14 5.89
CA GLY A 145 15.06 -14.79 5.34
C GLY A 145 14.12 -14.49 4.18
N PHE A 146 13.72 -13.23 4.03
CA PHE A 146 12.94 -12.73 2.89
C PHE A 146 13.65 -11.49 2.34
N ASN A 147 13.91 -11.44 1.03
CA ASN A 147 14.54 -10.30 0.37
C ASN A 147 13.83 -9.98 -0.95
N ALA A 148 13.39 -8.74 -1.15
CA ALA A 148 12.82 -8.28 -2.42
C ALA A 148 13.75 -7.26 -3.07
N THR A 149 14.27 -7.57 -4.27
CA THR A 149 15.23 -6.72 -4.98
C THR A 149 14.58 -5.82 -6.01
N ASN A 150 15.30 -4.78 -6.43
CA ASN A 150 14.90 -3.84 -7.47
C ASN A 150 13.50 -3.21 -7.25
N VAL A 151 13.12 -2.92 -6.00
CA VAL A 151 11.83 -2.27 -5.68
C VAL A 151 11.98 -0.76 -5.67
N ILE A 152 10.91 -0.02 -5.97
CA ILE A 152 10.86 1.45 -5.86
C ILE A 152 11.16 1.82 -4.38
N SER A 153 12.01 2.83 -4.12
CA SER A 153 12.27 3.31 -2.75
C SER A 153 10.99 3.79 -2.03
N ALA A 154 11.02 3.93 -0.71
CA ALA A 154 9.86 4.43 0.02
C ALA A 154 9.60 5.91 -0.30
N GLU A 155 10.69 6.65 -0.50
CA GLU A 155 10.75 8.07 -0.85
C GLU A 155 10.23 8.32 -2.28
N ASP A 156 10.70 7.55 -3.28
CA ASP A 156 10.19 7.65 -4.65
C ASP A 156 8.72 7.21 -4.72
N ALA A 157 8.30 6.24 -3.90
CA ALA A 157 6.91 5.83 -3.81
C ALA A 157 6.01 6.96 -3.27
N GLU A 158 6.45 7.69 -2.24
CA GLU A 158 5.72 8.86 -1.74
C GLU A 158 5.73 10.04 -2.74
N GLU A 159 6.88 10.38 -3.35
CA GLU A 159 6.97 11.50 -4.31
C GLU A 159 6.10 11.27 -5.56
N ASN A 160 5.95 10.01 -5.99
CA ASN A 160 5.16 9.64 -7.16
C ASN A 160 3.69 9.24 -6.84
N ASP A 161 3.22 9.51 -5.61
CA ASP A 161 1.84 9.24 -5.14
C ASP A 161 1.40 7.76 -5.31
N LEU A 162 2.33 6.81 -5.11
CA LEU A 162 2.01 5.39 -5.18
C LEU A 162 0.92 5.02 -4.16
N ARG A 163 0.01 4.15 -4.60
CA ARG A 163 -1.14 3.71 -3.82
C ARG A 163 -0.98 2.27 -3.36
N THR A 164 -1.56 1.97 -2.21
CA THR A 164 -1.52 0.64 -1.58
C THR A 164 -2.85 0.35 -0.88
N THR A 165 -3.01 -0.88 -0.42
CA THR A 165 -4.13 -1.30 0.42
C THR A 165 -3.57 -1.77 1.76
N VAL A 166 -4.09 -1.24 2.86
CA VAL A 166 -3.64 -1.58 4.22
C VAL A 166 -4.71 -2.41 4.92
N ARG A 167 -4.32 -3.58 5.43
CA ARG A 167 -5.14 -4.39 6.33
C ARG A 167 -4.77 -4.06 7.77
N ILE A 168 -5.77 -3.83 8.61
CA ILE A 168 -5.62 -3.73 10.06
C ILE A 168 -6.38 -4.89 10.68
N HIS A 169 -5.68 -5.96 11.06
CA HIS A 169 -6.29 -7.13 11.68
C HIS A 169 -6.51 -6.97 13.20
N ALA A 170 -7.67 -7.40 13.70
CA ALA A 170 -8.03 -7.35 15.10
C ALA A 170 -7.30 -8.44 15.90
N ARG A 171 -6.12 -8.12 16.45
CA ARG A 171 -5.28 -9.03 17.27
C ARG A 171 -6.01 -9.82 18.38
N ARG A 172 -7.16 -9.32 18.86
CA ARG A 172 -8.10 -10.01 19.78
C ARG A 172 -9.52 -9.49 19.53
N PRO A 173 -10.27 -10.04 18.56
CA PRO A 173 -11.60 -9.54 18.25
C PRO A 173 -12.56 -9.83 19.42
N ARG A 174 -13.57 -8.98 19.61
CA ARG A 174 -14.54 -9.09 20.71
C ARG A 174 -15.90 -8.63 20.26
N GLN A 175 -16.93 -9.43 20.56
CA GLN A 175 -18.30 -9.01 20.39
C GLN A 175 -18.63 -7.82 21.30
N THR A 176 -19.24 -6.77 20.75
CA THR A 176 -19.67 -5.57 21.49
C THR A 176 -21.17 -5.52 21.72
N SER A 177 -21.61 -4.60 22.59
CA SER A 177 -23.01 -4.26 22.76
C SER A 177 -23.17 -2.92 23.45
N GLY A 178 -24.07 -2.07 22.96
CA GLY A 178 -24.48 -0.84 23.64
C GLY A 178 -23.54 0.33 23.33
N TRP A 179 -23.22 0.54 22.05
CA TRP A 179 -22.22 1.51 21.57
C TRP A 179 -20.78 1.14 21.98
N GLY A 180 -20.50 -0.16 22.09
CA GLY A 180 -19.17 -0.68 22.37
C GLY A 180 -18.29 -0.63 21.12
N GLN A 181 -17.00 -0.37 21.32
CA GLN A 181 -16.02 -0.30 20.24
C GLN A 181 -15.32 -1.66 20.11
N SER A 182 -15.45 -2.30 18.94
CA SER A 182 -14.95 -3.64 18.63
C SER A 182 -13.50 -3.59 18.18
N MET A 183 -13.13 -2.52 17.48
CA MET A 183 -11.76 -2.16 17.16
C MET A 183 -11.51 -0.72 17.55
N THR A 184 -10.28 -0.49 18.01
CA THR A 184 -9.67 0.83 18.20
C THR A 184 -8.37 0.76 17.43
N ILE A 185 -8.16 1.67 16.48
CA ILE A 185 -6.99 1.72 15.61
C ILE A 185 -6.32 3.07 15.85
N THR A 186 -5.04 3.04 16.17
CA THR A 186 -4.20 4.23 16.41
C THR A 186 -3.28 4.49 15.22
N VAL A 187 -2.69 5.69 15.16
CA VAL A 187 -1.88 6.17 14.01
C VAL A 187 -0.69 5.25 13.69
N ASP A 188 -0.13 4.57 14.69
CA ASP A 188 0.93 3.55 14.53
C ASP A 188 0.47 2.26 13.82
N GLN A 189 -0.84 2.05 13.72
CA GLN A 189 -1.45 0.95 12.95
C GLN A 189 -1.92 1.42 11.57
N PHE A 190 -2.51 2.62 11.49
CA PHE A 190 -2.93 3.26 10.25
C PHE A 190 -3.15 4.77 10.46
N ASP A 191 -2.41 5.59 9.71
CA ASP A 191 -2.65 7.04 9.61
C ASP A 191 -3.66 7.32 8.50
N ILE A 192 -4.83 7.84 8.89
CA ILE A 192 -5.93 8.15 7.96
C ILE A 192 -5.68 9.43 7.13
N SER A 193 -4.70 10.26 7.48
CA SER A 193 -4.29 11.39 6.65
C SER A 193 -3.64 10.96 5.33
N ASN A 194 -3.35 9.66 5.17
CA ASN A 194 -2.93 9.04 3.92
C ASN A 194 -4.09 8.79 2.92
N MET A 195 -5.35 9.00 3.33
CA MET A 195 -6.51 8.91 2.45
C MET A 195 -6.73 10.19 1.63
N ASP A 196 -7.34 10.04 0.45
CA ASP A 196 -8.03 11.13 -0.24
C ASP A 196 -9.34 10.66 -0.89
N MET A 197 -9.90 11.48 -1.79
CA MET A 197 -11.22 11.23 -2.40
C MET A 197 -11.35 9.93 -3.21
N ASP A 198 -10.22 9.32 -3.59
CA ASP A 198 -10.19 8.04 -4.30
C ASP A 198 -9.94 6.84 -3.34
N SER A 199 -9.74 7.10 -2.04
CA SER A 199 -9.56 6.09 -0.99
C SER A 199 -10.89 5.68 -0.31
N LYS A 200 -10.94 4.48 0.27
CA LYS A 200 -12.12 3.96 0.99
C LYS A 200 -11.74 3.19 2.26
N ILE A 201 -12.67 3.06 3.20
CA ILE A 201 -12.55 2.14 4.34
C ILE A 201 -13.63 1.07 4.23
N ILE A 202 -13.24 -0.20 4.35
CA ILE A 202 -14.15 -1.32 4.59
C ILE A 202 -13.91 -1.89 5.99
N ALA A 203 -14.95 -2.00 6.80
CA ALA A 203 -14.91 -2.78 8.03
C ALA A 203 -15.50 -4.18 7.77
N GLN A 204 -14.78 -5.24 8.15
CA GLN A 204 -15.24 -6.63 8.13
C GLN A 204 -15.60 -7.10 9.55
N TYR A 205 -16.73 -7.78 9.70
CA TYR A 205 -17.28 -8.18 10.99
C TYR A 205 -18.15 -9.44 10.93
N GLU A 206 -18.35 -10.05 12.09
CA GLU A 206 -19.43 -10.99 12.35
C GLU A 206 -20.60 -10.27 13.03
N CYS A 207 -21.85 -10.54 12.63
CA CYS A 207 -23.03 -10.11 13.38
C CYS A 207 -24.22 -11.07 13.17
N ASP A 208 -25.14 -11.13 14.14
CA ASP A 208 -26.41 -11.87 14.01
C ASP A 208 -27.51 -10.88 13.58
N MET A 209 -27.49 -10.52 12.29
CA MET A 209 -28.40 -9.53 11.70
C MET A 209 -29.45 -10.19 10.80
N GLU A 210 -30.71 -9.79 10.95
CA GLU A 210 -31.77 -10.18 10.02
C GLU A 210 -31.46 -9.67 8.60
N LYS A 211 -31.59 -10.53 7.58
CA LYS A 211 -31.42 -10.13 6.17
C LYS A 211 -32.41 -9.01 5.83
N ASP A 212 -31.94 -8.04 5.04
CA ASP A 212 -32.65 -6.82 4.65
C ASP A 212 -32.93 -5.82 5.80
N ASN A 213 -32.23 -5.91 6.94
CA ASN A 213 -32.27 -4.88 8.01
C ASN A 213 -31.85 -3.49 7.46
N PRO A 214 -32.70 -2.44 7.58
CA PRO A 214 -32.40 -1.11 7.04
C PRO A 214 -31.47 -0.24 7.92
N ASN A 215 -30.97 -0.75 9.05
CA ASN A 215 -30.08 -0.01 9.96
C ASN A 215 -28.71 -0.71 10.01
N SER A 216 -27.63 0.04 9.77
CA SER A 216 -26.27 -0.52 9.91
C SER A 216 -26.05 -1.08 11.33
N PRO A 217 -25.46 -2.28 11.47
CA PRO A 217 -25.02 -2.79 12.77
C PRO A 217 -23.74 -2.07 13.24
N VAL A 218 -22.97 -1.48 12.31
CA VAL A 218 -21.68 -0.80 12.54
C VAL A 218 -21.79 0.73 12.46
N GLU A 219 -21.06 1.42 13.33
CA GLU A 219 -20.60 2.79 13.11
C GLU A 219 -19.07 2.87 13.04
N PHE A 220 -18.56 3.82 12.24
CA PHE A 220 -17.16 4.19 12.16
C PHE A 220 -16.98 5.56 12.84
N ILE A 221 -15.89 5.76 13.58
CA ILE A 221 -15.66 7.00 14.35
C ILE A 221 -14.25 7.51 14.09
N LEU A 222 -14.14 8.79 13.73
CA LEU A 222 -12.88 9.53 13.79
C LEU A 222 -12.82 10.35 15.09
N GLN A 223 -11.77 10.15 15.89
CA GLN A 223 -11.55 10.84 17.16
C GLN A 223 -10.20 11.57 17.20
N SER A 224 -10.28 12.84 17.62
CA SER A 224 -9.16 13.69 18.01
C SER A 224 -9.39 14.25 19.41
N THR A 225 -8.31 14.64 20.11
CA THR A 225 -8.39 15.12 21.50
C THR A 225 -7.68 16.44 21.81
N ASP A 226 -6.86 16.96 20.89
CA ASP A 226 -6.30 18.32 20.92
C ASP A 226 -6.36 18.96 19.51
N ASP A 227 -7.55 18.89 18.90
CA ASP A 227 -7.85 19.38 17.55
C ASP A 227 -7.87 20.90 17.47
N GLN A 228 -7.11 21.44 16.51
CA GLN A 228 -6.95 22.87 16.27
C GLN A 228 -7.46 23.32 14.90
N ILE A 229 -8.00 22.39 14.08
CA ILE A 229 -8.40 22.63 12.68
C ILE A 229 -9.86 22.32 12.37
N SER A 230 -10.47 21.33 13.04
CA SER A 230 -11.84 20.89 12.76
C SER A 230 -12.87 21.92 13.25
N PRO A 231 -13.80 22.38 12.40
CA PRO A 231 -14.92 23.22 12.83
C PRO A 231 -15.98 22.45 13.64
N LYS A 232 -15.85 21.12 13.79
CA LYS A 232 -16.72 20.27 14.62
C LYS A 232 -16.15 20.10 16.04
N ALA A 233 -14.88 20.46 16.28
CA ALA A 233 -14.17 20.30 17.54
C ALA A 233 -14.83 21.07 18.70
N LYS A 234 -14.87 20.45 19.87
CA LYS A 234 -15.44 21.01 21.11
C LYS A 234 -14.43 20.86 22.23
N SER A 235 -13.76 21.96 22.57
CA SER A 235 -12.64 21.98 23.52
C SER A 235 -11.50 21.03 23.12
N GLY A 236 -11.10 21.06 21.84
CA GLY A 236 -10.07 20.18 21.27
C GLY A 236 -10.55 18.76 20.91
N ILE A 237 -11.77 18.36 21.28
CA ILE A 237 -12.26 16.99 21.03
C ILE A 237 -13.20 16.97 19.82
N VAL A 238 -12.89 16.12 18.83
CA VAL A 238 -13.83 15.67 17.79
C VAL A 238 -14.25 14.23 18.08
N TRP A 239 -15.52 13.93 17.84
CA TRP A 239 -16.06 12.56 17.81
C TRP A 239 -17.00 12.47 16.61
N ALA A 240 -16.44 12.21 15.44
CA ALA A 240 -17.17 12.20 14.18
C ALA A 240 -17.64 10.77 13.87
N LYS A 241 -18.90 10.48 14.18
CA LYS A 241 -19.58 9.24 13.76
C LYS A 241 -19.90 9.32 12.26
N VAL A 242 -19.47 8.33 11.51
CA VAL A 242 -19.68 8.17 10.06
C VAL A 242 -20.57 6.94 9.84
N PRO A 243 -21.73 7.08 9.15
CA PRO A 243 -22.52 5.93 8.72
C PRO A 243 -21.88 5.28 7.48
N PRO A 244 -22.07 3.97 7.24
CA PRO A 244 -21.63 3.38 5.99
C PRO A 244 -22.59 3.70 4.84
N ILE A 245 -22.03 3.83 3.63
CA ILE A 245 -22.80 4.08 2.40
C ILE A 245 -23.44 2.80 1.83
N ILE A 246 -22.85 1.63 2.11
CA ILE A 246 -23.41 0.29 1.88
C ILE A 246 -22.91 -0.66 2.97
N PHE A 247 -23.76 -1.59 3.42
CA PHE A 247 -23.40 -2.62 4.40
C PHE A 247 -24.15 -3.94 4.16
N THR A 248 -23.63 -5.02 4.74
CA THR A 248 -24.20 -6.39 4.71
C THR A 248 -24.21 -6.99 6.14
N ASP A 249 -24.37 -8.31 6.25
CA ASP A 249 -24.13 -9.07 7.49
C ASP A 249 -22.63 -9.18 7.86
N LYS A 250 -21.73 -8.77 6.95
CA LYS A 250 -20.27 -9.00 7.06
C LYS A 250 -19.38 -7.79 6.80
N TYR A 251 -19.84 -6.84 5.98
CA TYR A 251 -19.02 -5.73 5.51
C TYR A 251 -19.76 -4.40 5.60
N ALA A 252 -19.05 -3.31 5.85
CA ALA A 252 -19.57 -1.95 5.79
C ALA A 252 -18.55 -1.03 5.11
N GLU A 253 -18.97 -0.30 4.07
CA GLU A 253 -18.15 0.65 3.31
C GLU A 253 -18.39 2.07 3.79
N PHE A 254 -17.30 2.81 4.03
CA PHE A 254 -17.29 4.22 4.42
C PHE A 254 -16.44 4.99 3.40
N ASP A 255 -17.00 6.04 2.80
CA ASP A 255 -16.28 6.88 1.83
C ASP A 255 -15.63 8.12 2.47
N TYR A 256 -14.61 8.64 1.79
CA TYR A 256 -13.80 9.76 2.27
C TYR A 256 -14.61 11.07 2.44
N LEU A 257 -15.68 11.28 1.67
CA LEU A 257 -16.45 12.53 1.69
C LEU A 257 -17.43 12.56 2.86
N ASP A 258 -18.07 11.44 3.19
CA ASP A 258 -18.89 11.33 4.41
C ASP A 258 -18.02 11.37 5.67
N MET A 259 -16.79 10.83 5.63
CA MET A 259 -15.78 11.06 6.68
C MET A 259 -15.44 12.56 6.82
N ALA A 260 -15.18 13.25 5.69
CA ALA A 260 -14.79 14.65 5.67
C ALA A 260 -15.92 15.60 6.12
N ASP A 261 -17.20 15.37 5.79
CA ASP A 261 -18.28 16.14 6.41
C ASP A 261 -18.42 15.80 7.90
N ALA A 262 -18.42 14.53 8.30
CA ALA A 262 -18.57 14.17 9.71
C ALA A 262 -17.49 14.83 10.59
N TYR A 263 -16.23 14.84 10.12
CA TYR A 263 -15.09 15.47 10.77
C TYR A 263 -15.03 17.00 10.55
N GLY A 264 -15.65 17.50 9.48
CA GLY A 264 -15.77 18.91 9.11
C GLY A 264 -14.58 19.50 8.34
N THR A 265 -13.62 18.69 7.93
CA THR A 265 -12.48 19.06 7.11
C THR A 265 -11.93 17.82 6.40
N GLU A 266 -11.30 18.02 5.23
CA GLU A 266 -10.57 17.00 4.45
C GLU A 266 -9.17 16.71 5.05
N ASP A 267 -8.67 17.60 5.91
CA ASP A 267 -7.42 17.45 6.66
C ASP A 267 -7.64 16.61 7.93
N PHE A 268 -7.23 15.34 7.88
CA PHE A 268 -7.33 14.40 9.00
C PHE A 268 -6.05 14.32 9.87
N SER A 269 -5.09 15.24 9.73
CA SER A 269 -3.80 15.19 10.47
C SER A 269 -3.91 15.23 12.00
N TYR A 270 -5.09 15.57 12.55
CA TYR A 270 -5.39 15.54 13.99
C TYR A 270 -6.16 14.30 14.44
N VAL A 271 -6.54 13.38 13.54
CA VAL A 271 -7.22 12.13 13.90
C VAL A 271 -6.23 11.18 14.57
N THR A 272 -6.29 11.12 15.89
CA THR A 272 -5.42 10.26 16.72
C THR A 272 -5.91 8.83 16.86
N ILE A 273 -7.23 8.60 16.72
CA ILE A 273 -7.87 7.32 16.97
C ILE A 273 -9.04 7.14 16.00
N ILE A 274 -9.13 5.94 15.42
CA ILE A 274 -10.31 5.43 14.72
C ILE A 274 -10.99 4.38 15.61
N HIS A 275 -12.31 4.34 15.63
CA HIS A 275 -13.06 3.20 16.17
C HIS A 275 -14.03 2.59 15.17
N VAL A 276 -14.25 1.28 15.33
CA VAL A 276 -15.37 0.54 14.71
C VAL A 276 -16.20 -0.07 15.84
N GLY A 277 -17.49 0.25 15.91
CA GLY A 277 -18.36 -0.14 17.03
C GLY A 277 -19.81 -0.43 16.67
N ASP A 278 -20.58 -0.97 17.61
CA ASP A 278 -21.99 -1.28 17.39
C ASP A 278 -22.93 -0.07 17.50
N THR A 279 -24.06 -0.12 16.81
CA THR A 279 -25.11 0.92 16.85
C THR A 279 -26.17 0.70 17.96
N ASP A 280 -25.88 -0.15 18.96
CA ASP A 280 -26.83 -0.57 20.02
C ASP A 280 -28.09 -1.25 19.44
N LYS A 281 -28.00 -1.80 18.23
CA LYS A 281 -29.09 -2.57 17.57
C LYS A 281 -28.72 -4.03 17.39
N THR A 282 -27.53 -4.30 16.89
CA THR A 282 -26.99 -5.64 16.68
C THR A 282 -25.55 -5.68 17.19
N PRO A 283 -25.19 -6.61 18.10
CA PRO A 283 -23.81 -6.90 18.47
C PRO A 283 -22.94 -7.22 17.25
N ILE A 284 -21.74 -6.64 17.19
CA ILE A 284 -20.75 -6.92 16.14
C ILE A 284 -19.45 -7.47 16.75
N THR A 285 -18.76 -8.31 15.98
CA THR A 285 -17.35 -8.68 16.19
C THR A 285 -16.56 -8.25 14.96
N CYS A 286 -16.00 -7.05 14.95
CA CYS A 286 -15.13 -6.60 13.86
C CYS A 286 -13.78 -7.34 13.92
N THR A 287 -13.39 -7.93 12.78
CA THR A 287 -12.18 -8.77 12.64
C THR A 287 -11.07 -8.05 11.90
N ASP A 288 -11.41 -7.22 10.91
CA ASP A 288 -10.47 -6.57 10.01
C ASP A 288 -11.02 -5.23 9.54
N VAL A 289 -10.12 -4.27 9.30
CA VAL A 289 -10.41 -3.04 8.56
C VAL A 289 -9.45 -2.96 7.39
N TYR A 290 -9.99 -2.67 6.20
CA TYR A 290 -9.23 -2.50 4.97
C TYR A 290 -9.29 -1.03 4.55
N ALA A 291 -8.15 -0.36 4.52
CA ALA A 291 -8.00 0.97 3.94
C ALA A 291 -7.54 0.83 2.49
N LEU A 292 -8.47 1.03 1.56
CA LEU A 292 -8.27 0.80 0.13
C LEU A 292 -7.74 2.06 -0.56
N ASN A 293 -6.80 1.87 -1.50
CA ASN A 293 -6.26 2.93 -2.37
C ASN A 293 -5.71 4.15 -1.60
N VAL A 294 -5.00 3.89 -0.51
CA VAL A 294 -4.36 4.92 0.32
C VAL A 294 -2.97 5.26 -0.20
N LYS A 295 -2.49 6.47 0.09
CA LYS A 295 -1.13 6.90 -0.27
C LYS A 295 -0.08 6.15 0.52
N MET A 296 1.01 5.79 -0.14
CA MET A 296 2.22 5.39 0.55
C MET A 296 2.88 6.61 1.22
N LYS A 297 3.47 6.37 2.39
CA LYS A 297 4.27 7.32 3.15
C LYS A 297 5.56 6.66 3.61
N VAL A 298 6.64 7.43 3.64
CA VAL A 298 7.87 7.02 4.33
C VAL A 298 7.57 6.87 5.82
N PRO A 299 7.80 5.70 6.44
CA PRO A 299 7.63 5.55 7.88
C PRO A 299 8.57 6.51 8.63
N VAL A 300 8.00 7.39 9.46
CA VAL A 300 8.80 8.33 10.27
C VAL A 300 9.54 7.56 11.36
N VAL A 301 10.76 7.12 11.04
CA VAL A 301 11.70 6.55 12.02
C VAL A 301 11.98 7.64 13.07
N PRO A 302 11.66 7.42 14.36
CA PRO A 302 12.03 8.37 15.39
C PRO A 302 13.56 8.45 15.47
N GLU A 303 14.13 9.65 15.41
CA GLU A 303 15.56 9.84 15.67
C GLU A 303 15.88 9.28 17.06
N GLU A 304 16.80 8.31 17.15
CA GLU A 304 17.30 7.88 18.45
C GLU A 304 17.99 9.08 19.12
N PRO A 305 17.70 9.36 20.41
CA PRO A 305 18.21 10.56 21.05
C PRO A 305 19.74 10.48 21.15
N GLU A 306 20.45 11.41 20.49
CA GLU A 306 21.91 11.42 20.48
C GLU A 306 22.47 11.41 21.91
N ASP A 307 23.24 10.35 22.22
CA ASP A 307 23.84 10.14 23.54
C ASP A 307 24.97 11.15 23.79
N SER A 308 24.58 12.30 24.32
CA SER A 308 25.42 13.46 24.59
C SER A 308 26.27 13.30 25.85
N SER A 309 26.86 12.12 26.05
CA SER A 309 27.68 11.75 27.21
C SER A 309 29.17 11.55 26.89
N VAL A 310 29.83 12.56 26.31
CA VAL A 310 31.30 12.56 26.14
C VAL A 310 31.93 13.80 26.77
N ALA A 311 33.00 13.56 27.53
CA ALA A 311 33.95 14.53 28.12
C ALA A 311 33.51 15.32 29.38
N GLU A 312 33.67 14.68 30.55
CA GLU A 312 34.30 15.36 31.70
C GLU A 312 35.23 14.36 32.44
N GLU A 313 36.56 14.53 32.32
CA GLU A 313 37.56 13.69 33.00
C GLU A 313 38.82 14.50 33.39
N ALA A 314 39.03 14.66 34.70
CA ALA A 314 40.26 15.09 35.41
C ALA A 314 39.92 15.20 36.92
N GLU A 315 40.67 14.75 37.93
CA GLU A 315 41.91 13.94 38.07
C GLU A 315 41.59 12.81 39.13
N GLU A 316 42.43 11.92 39.67
CA GLU A 316 43.86 11.94 39.98
C GLU A 316 44.46 10.51 40.18
N ILE A 317 45.57 10.23 39.48
CA ILE A 317 46.74 9.38 39.83
C ILE A 317 46.54 8.11 40.70
N THR A 318 46.87 6.94 40.13
CA THR A 318 47.87 5.99 40.73
C THR A 318 48.47 5.08 39.67
N ALA A 319 49.66 4.50 39.92
CA ALA A 319 50.54 3.97 38.86
C ALA A 319 51.01 2.51 39.08
N SER A 320 51.29 1.82 37.97
CA SER A 320 52.33 0.78 37.87
C SER A 320 52.67 0.45 36.40
N GLU A 321 53.89 -0.05 36.15
CA GLU A 321 54.37 -0.55 34.83
C GLU A 321 53.62 -1.84 34.38
N ASP A 322 53.77 -2.45 33.20
CA ASP A 322 54.70 -2.40 32.05
C ASP A 322 53.95 -3.05 30.84
N SER A 323 54.08 -2.77 29.52
CA SER A 323 55.29 -2.96 28.70
C SER A 323 54.99 -2.88 27.18
N VAL A 324 56.00 -2.44 26.39
CA VAL A 324 56.36 -2.87 24.99
C VAL A 324 55.31 -2.78 23.82
N LYS A 325 55.52 -1.78 22.94
CA LYS A 325 55.23 -1.74 21.47
C LYS A 325 56.38 -2.42 20.66
N PRO A 326 56.45 -2.42 19.29
CA PRO A 326 55.48 -2.26 18.17
C PRO A 326 55.46 -3.51 17.22
N VAL A 327 54.92 -3.56 15.98
CA VAL A 327 55.48 -3.05 14.68
C VAL A 327 54.48 -3.25 13.50
N GLU A 328 54.60 -2.34 12.53
CA GLU A 328 54.31 -2.28 11.08
C GLU A 328 54.15 -3.62 10.27
N SER A 329 53.78 -3.70 8.96
CA SER A 329 53.90 -2.71 7.86
C SER A 329 53.10 -3.04 6.58
N LYS A 330 52.89 -2.00 5.74
CA LYS A 330 52.91 -1.97 4.25
C LYS A 330 51.82 -2.63 3.36
N ALA A 331 51.11 -1.74 2.65
CA ALA A 331 50.91 -1.78 1.19
C ALA A 331 52.22 -1.28 0.46
N PRO A 332 52.37 -1.15 -0.90
CA PRO A 332 51.33 -0.99 -1.95
C PRO A 332 51.67 -1.59 -3.35
N ALA A 333 50.97 -1.08 -4.39
CA ALA A 333 51.18 -1.22 -5.85
C ALA A 333 50.85 -2.59 -6.49
N ALA A 334 50.05 -2.77 -7.55
CA ALA A 334 49.57 -1.95 -8.69
C ALA A 334 50.55 -1.77 -9.88
N ASP A 335 50.12 -2.20 -11.08
CA ASP A 335 50.40 -1.51 -12.36
C ASP A 335 49.42 -1.92 -13.49
N THR A 336 49.43 -1.11 -14.56
CA THR A 336 48.72 -1.00 -15.85
C THR A 336 48.44 -2.30 -16.68
N LYS A 337 47.63 -2.32 -17.78
CA LYS A 337 47.50 -1.31 -18.87
C LYS A 337 46.26 -1.44 -19.79
N ASP A 338 46.05 -0.39 -20.60
CA ASP A 338 44.92 -0.05 -21.49
C ASP A 338 45.13 -0.41 -23.00
N SER A 339 44.04 -0.63 -23.78
CA SER A 339 43.94 -0.40 -25.26
C SER A 339 42.54 -0.64 -25.89
N SER A 340 41.89 0.45 -26.37
CA SER A 340 41.26 0.73 -27.70
C SER A 340 41.13 -0.44 -28.74
N SER A 341 40.12 -0.62 -29.64
CA SER A 341 38.86 0.10 -30.02
C SER A 341 38.08 -0.59 -31.19
N ALA A 342 36.82 -0.15 -31.48
CA ALA A 342 35.97 -0.38 -32.69
C ALA A 342 35.26 -1.76 -32.84
N ALA A 343 33.93 -1.92 -33.01
CA ALA A 343 32.88 -1.35 -33.91
C ALA A 343 32.67 -2.16 -35.22
N GLU A 344 31.47 -2.30 -35.82
CA GLU A 344 30.12 -1.74 -35.56
C GLU A 344 29.14 -2.84 -34.98
N GLU A 345 27.81 -3.03 -35.22
CA GLU A 345 26.76 -2.48 -36.12
C GLU A 345 25.33 -2.74 -35.52
N ASN A 346 24.23 -2.61 -36.29
CA ASN A 346 22.81 -2.51 -35.83
C ASN A 346 22.04 -3.82 -35.45
N THR A 347 21.07 -3.70 -34.52
CA THR A 347 19.60 -3.81 -34.80
C THR A 347 18.74 -3.40 -33.57
N GLY A 348 17.49 -2.96 -33.77
CA GLY A 348 16.52 -2.79 -32.64
C GLY A 348 15.42 -1.71 -32.77
N LYS A 349 15.50 -0.78 -33.73
CA LYS A 349 14.69 0.46 -33.71
C LYS A 349 13.25 0.31 -34.26
N LYS A 350 12.33 -0.36 -33.52
CA LYS A 350 10.90 -0.50 -33.95
C LYS A 350 9.77 -0.29 -32.92
N ASN A 351 9.95 -0.53 -31.62
CA ASN A 351 8.77 -0.66 -30.72
C ASN A 351 8.17 0.66 -30.19
N ILE A 352 8.95 1.75 -30.12
CA ILE A 352 8.51 3.05 -29.55
C ILE A 352 7.27 3.66 -30.25
N VAL A 353 7.02 3.36 -31.53
CA VAL A 353 5.92 3.97 -32.29
C VAL A 353 4.54 3.44 -31.86
N LEU A 354 4.45 2.23 -31.29
CA LEU A 354 3.16 1.65 -30.87
C LEU A 354 2.62 2.24 -29.57
N ILE A 355 3.51 2.54 -28.60
CA ILE A 355 3.14 3.09 -27.28
C ILE A 355 2.42 4.44 -27.43
N VAL A 356 2.95 5.33 -28.28
CA VAL A 356 2.39 6.67 -28.52
C VAL A 356 0.98 6.62 -29.13
N VAL A 357 0.66 5.59 -29.93
CA VAL A 357 -0.68 5.41 -30.51
C VAL A 357 -1.68 4.91 -29.47
N GLY A 358 -1.25 4.06 -28.54
CA GLY A 358 -2.10 3.55 -27.45
C GLY A 358 -2.62 4.66 -26.53
N ILE A 359 -1.72 5.55 -26.07
CA ILE A 359 -2.05 6.64 -25.14
C ILE A 359 -3.09 7.60 -25.75
N VAL A 360 -2.92 8.00 -27.01
CA VAL A 360 -3.88 8.88 -27.71
C VAL A 360 -5.24 8.18 -27.92
N GLY A 361 -5.25 6.86 -28.13
CA GLY A 361 -6.48 6.07 -28.19
C GLY A 361 -7.23 6.03 -26.86
N GLY A 362 -6.53 5.77 -25.75
CA GLY A 362 -7.11 5.68 -24.41
C GLY A 362 -7.83 6.96 -23.97
N ILE A 363 -7.21 8.13 -24.17
CA ILE A 363 -7.79 9.43 -23.82
C ILE A 363 -9.10 9.70 -24.58
N ILE A 364 -9.19 9.29 -25.85
CA ILE A 364 -10.42 9.44 -26.67
C ILE A 364 -11.53 8.51 -26.17
N VAL A 365 -11.20 7.27 -25.78
CA VAL A 365 -12.17 6.31 -25.23
C VAL A 365 -12.69 6.76 -23.87
N ALA A 366 -11.81 7.20 -22.96
CA ALA A 366 -12.18 7.75 -21.66
C ALA A 366 -13.08 9.00 -21.79
N GLY A 367 -12.69 9.93 -22.68
CA GLY A 367 -13.51 11.13 -22.97
C GLY A 367 -14.90 10.79 -23.52
N LEU A 368 -15.01 9.77 -24.39
CA LEU A 368 -16.30 9.29 -24.90
C LEU A 368 -17.13 8.57 -23.82
N ALA A 369 -16.52 7.80 -22.93
CA ALA A 369 -17.20 7.17 -21.80
C ALA A 369 -17.77 8.23 -20.84
N ILE A 370 -16.97 9.21 -20.43
CA ILE A 370 -17.39 10.33 -19.58
C ILE A 370 -18.51 11.14 -20.26
N PHE A 371 -18.38 11.45 -21.55
CA PHE A 371 -19.42 12.16 -22.30
C PHE A 371 -20.74 11.36 -22.38
N LEU A 372 -20.67 10.03 -22.57
CA LEU A 372 -21.85 9.16 -22.55
C LEU A 372 -22.50 9.07 -21.16
N ILE A 373 -21.70 9.02 -20.08
CA ILE A 373 -22.21 8.97 -18.70
C ILE A 373 -22.91 10.29 -18.34
N LEU A 374 -22.27 11.44 -18.60
CA LEU A 374 -22.84 12.77 -18.36
C LEU A 374 -24.09 13.01 -19.22
N GLY A 375 -24.05 12.59 -20.50
CA GLY A 375 -25.21 12.63 -21.40
C GLY A 375 -26.38 11.74 -20.97
N ARG A 376 -26.13 10.71 -20.14
CA ARG A 376 -27.15 9.79 -19.63
C ARG A 376 -27.74 10.22 -18.28
N LYS A 377 -26.96 10.87 -17.40
CA LYS A 377 -27.45 11.40 -16.10
C LYS A 377 -28.33 12.67 -16.23
N SER A 378 -28.16 13.53 -17.25
CA SER A 378 -28.92 14.81 -17.38
C SER A 378 -30.37 14.67 -17.91
N ARG A 379 -31.12 13.67 -17.43
CA ARG A 379 -32.50 13.38 -17.89
C ARG A 379 -33.63 13.71 -16.94
N GLU A 380 -33.34 14.18 -15.73
CA GLU A 380 -34.36 14.63 -14.78
C GLU A 380 -34.09 16.08 -14.33
N THR A 381 -35.11 16.74 -13.82
CA THR A 381 -35.08 18.13 -13.36
C THR A 381 -36.07 18.28 -12.21
N TYR A 382 -35.68 19.03 -11.17
CA TYR A 382 -36.51 19.19 -9.98
C TYR A 382 -37.64 20.20 -10.25
N ASP A 383 -38.89 19.73 -10.26
CA ASP A 383 -40.06 20.61 -10.43
C ASP A 383 -40.45 21.21 -9.09
N VAL A 384 -40.05 22.46 -8.88
CA VAL A 384 -40.27 23.23 -7.65
C VAL A 384 -41.76 23.37 -7.29
N ASN A 385 -42.67 23.27 -8.26
CA ASN A 385 -44.12 23.33 -8.01
C ASN A 385 -44.73 21.96 -7.65
N LYS A 386 -43.97 20.87 -7.79
CA LYS A 386 -44.40 19.50 -7.49
C LYS A 386 -43.52 18.80 -6.44
N HIS A 387 -42.51 19.50 -5.92
CA HIS A 387 -41.53 19.03 -4.92
C HIS A 387 -40.91 17.65 -5.23
N ARG A 388 -40.68 17.35 -6.52
CA ARG A 388 -40.08 16.08 -6.95
C ARG A 388 -39.28 16.24 -8.24
N PHE A 389 -38.33 15.33 -8.44
CA PHE A 389 -37.70 15.15 -9.74
C PHE A 389 -38.73 14.67 -10.77
N VAL A 390 -38.68 15.25 -11.96
CA VAL A 390 -39.45 14.82 -13.13
C VAL A 390 -38.52 14.69 -14.33
N LYS A 391 -38.83 13.73 -15.20
CA LYS A 391 -38.10 13.51 -16.45
C LYS A 391 -38.28 14.70 -17.40
N LYS A 392 -37.20 15.09 -18.09
CA LYS A 392 -37.23 16.04 -19.20
C LYS A 392 -37.98 15.47 -20.40
#